data_AF-A0A2G6I3N8-F1
#
_entry.id   AF-A0A2G6I3N8-F1
#
_cell.length_a   1.000
_cell.length_b   1.000
_cell.length_c   1.000
_cell.angle_alpha   90.00
_cell.angle_beta   90.00
_cell.angle_gamma   90.00
#
_symmetry.space_group_name_H-M   'P 1'
#
loop_
_entity.id
_entity.type
_entity.pdbx_description
1 polymer ?
#
loop_
_entity_poly.entity_id
_entity_poly.type
_entity_poly.pdbx_seq_one_letter_code
_entity_poly.pdbx_strand_id
1 'polypeptide(L)'
;MAEILKSYRAFSGVLGGMLILSALSSCSNAAPSADVLAGNLSYGRGQYQKAILQYLHAGDTAAVGRDVIYYDLANVYFALGEGDAALRSWGLAEENTDNVDILFRVAFNRGVLYYLRGHYDEAYRAFKRALKLRPGDVDAKINLEESLSRVRSTATRSRESEGAAAENGPEDRQRLLDYVRRKEAGAWKSKETLGEPDAADW
;
A
#
# COMPACT_ATOMS: atom_id res chain seq x y z
N MET A 1 -38.94 -56.14 -44.86
CA MET A 1 -38.39 -55.88 -43.50
C MET A 1 -36.92 -55.48 -43.62
N ALA A 2 -36.64 -54.34 -44.27
CA ALA A 2 -35.30 -53.77 -44.40
C ALA A 2 -35.45 -52.33 -44.92
N GLU A 3 -35.70 -51.35 -44.04
CA GLU A 3 -35.71 -49.90 -44.36
C GLU A 3 -35.94 -49.08 -43.05
N ILE A 4 -35.18 -49.30 -41.95
CA ILE A 4 -35.28 -48.39 -40.75
C ILE A 4 -33.91 -48.07 -40.08
N LEU A 5 -32.75 -48.49 -40.61
CA LEU A 5 -31.46 -48.29 -39.89
C LEU A 5 -30.43 -47.40 -40.63
N LYS A 6 -30.85 -46.23 -41.12
CA LYS A 6 -29.93 -45.18 -41.60
C LYS A 6 -30.31 -43.78 -41.10
N SER A 7 -30.26 -43.58 -39.79
CA SER A 7 -30.23 -42.22 -39.21
C SER A 7 -29.57 -42.20 -37.83
N TYR A 8 -28.32 -42.67 -37.76
CA TYR A 8 -27.46 -42.52 -36.58
C TYR A 8 -26.05 -42.12 -37.02
N ARG A 9 -25.93 -41.05 -37.79
CA ARG A 9 -24.66 -40.38 -38.05
C ARG A 9 -24.91 -38.90 -38.26
N ALA A 10 -24.67 -38.12 -37.21
CA ALA A 10 -24.20 -36.72 -37.23
C ALA A 10 -24.76 -35.93 -36.04
N PHE A 11 -24.33 -36.22 -34.81
CA PHE A 11 -24.37 -35.22 -33.73
C PHE A 11 -23.42 -35.54 -32.57
N SER A 12 -22.17 -35.93 -32.86
CA SER A 12 -21.18 -36.22 -31.81
C SER A 12 -19.86 -35.52 -32.13
N GLY A 13 -19.84 -34.19 -32.09
CA GLY A 13 -18.60 -33.47 -32.44
C GLY A 13 -18.49 -31.98 -32.15
N VAL A 14 -19.44 -31.35 -31.44
CA VAL A 14 -19.34 -29.90 -31.16
C VAL A 14 -19.44 -29.54 -29.67
N LEU A 15 -19.95 -30.42 -28.80
CA LEU A 15 -20.06 -30.09 -27.37
C LEU A 15 -18.72 -30.12 -26.59
N GLY A 16 -17.68 -30.76 -27.13
CA GLY A 16 -16.39 -30.90 -26.43
C GLY A 16 -15.49 -29.66 -26.50
N GLY A 17 -15.67 -28.79 -27.49
CA GLY A 17 -14.79 -27.63 -27.71
C GLY A 17 -15.10 -26.41 -26.82
N MET A 18 -16.35 -26.29 -26.35
CA MET A 18 -16.78 -25.14 -25.53
C MET A 18 -16.41 -25.27 -24.05
N LEU A 19 -16.06 -26.46 -23.58
CA LEU A 19 -15.71 -26.75 -22.19
C LEU A 19 -14.20 -26.59 -21.88
N ILE A 20 -13.36 -26.42 -22.91
CA ILE A 20 -11.91 -26.27 -22.72
C ILE A 20 -11.49 -24.78 -22.72
N LEU A 21 -12.30 -23.87 -23.30
CA LEU A 21 -12.03 -22.42 -23.23
C LEU A 21 -12.37 -21.78 -21.88
N SER A 22 -13.17 -22.44 -21.04
CA SER A 22 -13.54 -21.94 -19.70
C SER A 22 -12.48 -22.22 -18.62
N ALA A 23 -11.42 -22.97 -18.94
CA ALA A 23 -10.40 -23.39 -17.97
C ALA A 23 -9.19 -22.43 -17.86
N LEU A 24 -9.12 -21.36 -18.66
CA LEU A 24 -8.02 -20.39 -18.61
C LEU A 24 -8.24 -19.22 -17.63
N SER A 25 -9.40 -19.15 -16.96
CA SER A 25 -9.70 -18.06 -16.00
C SER A 25 -9.13 -18.30 -14.60
N SER A 26 -8.45 -19.42 -14.36
CA SER A 26 -7.77 -19.72 -13.09
C SER A 26 -6.29 -19.42 -13.20
N CYS A 27 -5.95 -18.14 -13.14
CA CYS A 27 -4.66 -17.69 -12.63
C CYS A 27 -4.94 -16.60 -11.59
N SER A 28 -4.97 -17.03 -10.33
CA SER A 28 -5.03 -16.17 -9.16
C SER A 28 -3.71 -15.42 -8.99
N ASN A 29 -3.53 -14.41 -9.82
CA ASN A 29 -2.68 -13.25 -9.55
C ASN A 29 -3.42 -12.11 -10.22
N ALA A 30 -4.22 -11.39 -9.43
CA ALA A 30 -4.89 -10.19 -9.92
C ALA A 30 -3.81 -9.16 -10.23
N ALA A 31 -3.40 -9.11 -11.49
CA ALA A 31 -2.54 -8.04 -11.98
C ALA A 31 -3.19 -6.70 -11.62
N PRO A 32 -2.42 -5.68 -11.19
CA PRO A 32 -2.96 -4.36 -10.93
C PRO A 32 -3.80 -3.89 -12.13
N SER A 33 -4.98 -3.30 -11.87
CA SER A 33 -5.77 -2.76 -12.98
C SER A 33 -4.95 -1.71 -13.74
N ALA A 34 -5.28 -1.50 -15.02
CA ALA A 34 -4.59 -0.51 -15.84
C ALA A 34 -4.59 0.89 -15.17
N ASP A 35 -5.64 1.20 -14.42
CA ASP A 35 -5.75 2.44 -13.65
C ASP A 35 -4.81 2.50 -12.45
N VAL A 36 -4.60 1.39 -11.73
CA VAL A 36 -3.60 1.33 -10.64
C VAL A 36 -2.20 1.56 -11.19
N LEU A 37 -1.85 0.90 -12.31
CA LEU A 37 -0.56 1.09 -12.95
C LEU A 37 -0.37 2.55 -13.42
N ALA A 38 -1.40 3.11 -14.04
CA ALA A 38 -1.38 4.49 -14.51
C ALA A 38 -1.27 5.47 -13.32
N GLY A 39 -1.94 5.19 -12.21
CA GLY A 39 -1.84 5.89 -10.92
C GLY A 39 -0.42 5.89 -10.38
N ASN A 40 0.19 4.71 -10.29
CA ASN A 40 1.57 4.53 -9.83
C ASN A 40 2.56 5.33 -10.69
N LEU A 41 2.38 5.30 -12.02
CA LEU A 41 3.21 6.06 -12.94
C LEU A 41 3.05 7.58 -12.77
N SER A 42 1.82 8.05 -12.61
CA SER A 42 1.54 9.47 -12.34
C SER A 42 2.14 9.90 -11.00
N TYR A 43 2.01 9.08 -9.95
CA TYR A 43 2.60 9.34 -8.64
C TYR A 43 4.13 9.44 -8.71
N GLY A 44 4.79 8.49 -9.39
CA GLY A 44 6.24 8.51 -9.59
C GLY A 44 6.74 9.72 -10.36
N ARG A 45 5.89 10.33 -11.21
CA ARG A 45 6.17 11.58 -11.94
C ARG A 45 5.79 12.85 -11.15
N GLY A 46 5.30 12.72 -9.92
CA GLY A 46 4.80 13.84 -9.12
C GLY A 46 3.48 14.44 -9.61
N GLN A 47 2.78 13.76 -10.52
CA GLN A 47 1.49 14.19 -11.06
C GLN A 47 0.35 13.76 -10.11
N TYR A 48 0.34 14.32 -8.90
CA TYR A 48 -0.51 13.84 -7.79
C TYR A 48 -2.00 13.93 -8.07
N GLN A 49 -2.46 15.03 -8.67
CA GLN A 49 -3.88 15.20 -9.01
C GLN A 49 -4.32 14.12 -10.01
N LYS A 50 -3.46 13.80 -10.98
CA LYS A 50 -3.72 12.73 -11.96
C LYS A 50 -3.72 11.36 -11.29
N ALA A 51 -2.77 11.11 -10.40
CA ALA A 51 -2.69 9.87 -9.63
C ALA A 51 -3.97 9.64 -8.80
N ILE A 52 -4.46 10.68 -8.11
CA ILE A 52 -5.72 10.63 -7.34
C ILE A 52 -6.88 10.20 -8.24
N LEU A 53 -7.06 10.85 -9.39
CA LEU A 53 -8.16 10.52 -10.31
C LEU A 53 -8.10 9.05 -10.76
N GLN A 54 -6.89 8.54 -11.05
CA GLN A 54 -6.68 7.16 -11.47
C GLN A 54 -6.98 6.16 -10.35
N TYR A 55 -6.53 6.43 -9.12
CA TYR A 55 -6.83 5.55 -7.98
C TYR A 55 -8.30 5.59 -7.57
N LEU A 56 -8.97 6.75 -7.66
CA LEU A 56 -10.41 6.84 -7.40
C LEU A 56 -11.19 6.00 -8.42
N HIS A 57 -10.89 6.15 -9.72
CA HIS A 57 -11.51 5.33 -10.76
C HIS A 57 -11.23 3.83 -10.58
N ALA A 58 -9.99 3.47 -10.19
CA ALA A 58 -9.65 2.10 -9.86
C ALA A 58 -10.48 1.57 -8.66
N GLY A 59 -10.66 2.39 -7.62
CA GLY A 59 -11.44 2.05 -6.43
C GLY A 59 -12.92 1.81 -6.73
N ASP A 60 -13.50 2.61 -7.62
CA ASP A 60 -14.91 2.49 -8.03
C ASP A 60 -15.19 1.20 -8.82
N THR A 61 -14.20 0.67 -9.52
CA THR A 61 -14.33 -0.50 -10.39
C THR A 61 -13.73 -1.78 -9.80
N ALA A 62 -13.00 -1.69 -8.69
CA ALA A 62 -12.26 -2.81 -8.12
C ALA A 62 -13.15 -3.78 -7.33
N ALA A 63 -13.17 -5.04 -7.80
CA ALA A 63 -13.69 -6.17 -7.04
C ALA A 63 -12.65 -6.77 -6.05
N VAL A 64 -11.36 -6.61 -6.34
CA VAL A 64 -10.22 -7.12 -5.56
C VAL A 64 -9.10 -6.08 -5.49
N GLY A 65 -8.22 -6.17 -4.48
CA GLY A 65 -7.08 -5.25 -4.35
C GLY A 65 -7.44 -3.83 -3.88
N ARG A 66 -8.63 -3.65 -3.28
CA ARG A 66 -9.07 -2.35 -2.75
C ARG A 66 -8.13 -1.82 -1.66
N ASP A 67 -7.56 -2.70 -0.87
CA ASP A 67 -6.55 -2.37 0.13
C ASP A 67 -5.32 -1.67 -0.46
N VAL A 68 -4.79 -2.22 -1.54
CA VAL A 68 -3.67 -1.64 -2.29
C VAL A 68 -4.05 -0.28 -2.85
N ILE A 69 -5.23 -0.16 -3.48
CA ILE A 69 -5.71 1.10 -4.05
C ILE A 69 -5.85 2.18 -2.98
N TYR A 70 -6.48 1.87 -1.83
CA TYR A 70 -6.63 2.80 -0.73
C TYR A 70 -5.29 3.20 -0.12
N TYR A 71 -4.37 2.24 -0.02
CA TYR A 71 -3.02 2.47 0.47
C TYR A 71 -2.24 3.42 -0.46
N ASP A 72 -2.29 3.21 -1.78
CA ASP A 72 -1.60 4.07 -2.74
C ASP A 72 -2.22 5.46 -2.81
N LEU A 73 -3.55 5.55 -2.79
CA LEU A 73 -4.26 6.81 -2.69
C LEU A 73 -3.85 7.60 -1.42
N ALA A 74 -3.71 6.91 -0.28
CA ALA A 74 -3.24 7.51 0.96
C ALA A 74 -1.82 8.07 0.83
N ASN A 75 -0.92 7.36 0.14
CA ASN A 75 0.44 7.83 -0.12
C ASN A 75 0.47 9.09 -1.01
N VAL A 76 -0.47 9.21 -1.95
CA VAL A 76 -0.62 10.45 -2.74
C VAL A 76 -1.08 11.60 -1.87
N TYR A 77 -2.10 11.39 -1.03
CA TYR A 77 -2.56 12.42 -0.08
C TYR A 77 -1.45 12.84 0.89
N PHE A 78 -0.69 11.87 1.40
CA PHE A 78 0.45 12.16 2.27
C PHE A 78 1.50 13.01 1.56
N ALA A 79 1.84 12.69 0.30
CA ALA A 79 2.79 13.47 -0.49
C ALA A 79 2.32 14.90 -0.80
N LEU A 80 1.00 15.14 -0.83
CA LEU A 80 0.40 16.47 -0.95
C LEU A 80 0.34 17.24 0.38
N GLY A 81 0.73 16.63 1.50
CA GLY A 81 0.58 17.21 2.84
C GLY A 81 -0.84 17.08 3.42
N GLU A 82 -1.75 16.41 2.71
CA GLU A 82 -3.14 16.17 3.09
C GLU A 82 -3.24 15.02 4.10
N GLY A 83 -2.61 15.19 5.26
CA GLY A 83 -2.43 14.12 6.24
C GLY A 83 -3.73 13.50 6.76
N ASP A 84 -4.81 14.27 6.88
CA ASP A 84 -6.09 13.72 7.35
C ASP A 84 -6.74 12.82 6.30
N ALA A 85 -6.64 13.19 5.02
CA ALA A 85 -7.10 12.35 3.91
C ALA A 85 -6.24 11.07 3.79
N ALA A 86 -4.93 11.18 4.04
CA ALA A 86 -4.03 10.03 4.12
C ALA A 86 -4.43 9.08 5.26
N LEU A 87 -4.67 9.59 6.48
CA LEU A 87 -5.09 8.79 7.64
C LEU A 87 -6.40 8.05 7.41
N ARG A 88 -7.38 8.68 6.75
CA ARG A 88 -8.65 8.04 6.37
C ARG A 88 -8.45 6.94 5.35
N SER A 89 -7.70 7.22 4.28
CA SER A 89 -7.47 6.27 3.18
C SER A 89 -6.64 5.07 3.64
N TRP A 90 -5.62 5.27 4.49
CA TRP A 90 -4.92 4.16 5.15
C TRP A 90 -5.84 3.34 6.08
N GLY A 91 -6.81 3.97 6.74
CA GLY A 91 -7.82 3.26 7.52
C GLY A 91 -8.64 2.30 6.64
N LEU A 92 -9.11 2.78 5.49
CA LEU A 92 -9.81 1.94 4.51
C LEU A 92 -8.93 0.80 3.99
N ALA A 93 -7.63 1.04 3.79
CA ALA A 93 -6.70 -0.01 3.41
C ALA A 93 -6.61 -1.13 4.47
N GLU A 94 -6.51 -0.75 5.75
CA GLU A 94 -6.49 -1.72 6.87
C GLU A 94 -7.80 -2.50 7.01
N GLU A 95 -8.94 -1.85 6.79
CA GLU A 95 -10.27 -2.50 6.85
C GLU A 95 -10.49 -3.53 5.73
N ASN A 96 -9.75 -3.42 4.63
CA ASN A 96 -9.91 -4.26 3.44
C ASN A 96 -8.79 -5.28 3.25
N THR A 97 -7.92 -5.51 4.25
CA THR A 97 -6.74 -6.36 4.11
C THR A 97 -6.47 -7.26 5.29
N ASP A 98 -6.05 -8.50 4.99
CA ASP A 98 -5.32 -9.37 5.90
C ASP A 98 -3.82 -9.43 5.55
N ASN A 99 -3.38 -8.63 4.58
CA ASN A 99 -2.00 -8.64 4.10
C ASN A 99 -1.07 -7.91 5.08
N VAL A 100 -0.21 -8.69 5.73
CA VAL A 100 0.79 -8.21 6.69
C VAL A 100 1.71 -7.13 6.10
N ASP A 101 2.02 -7.16 4.80
CA ASP A 101 2.81 -6.12 4.12
C ASP A 101 2.09 -4.78 4.11
N ILE A 102 0.80 -4.75 3.75
CA ILE A 102 0.00 -3.52 3.74
C ILE A 102 -0.19 -3.01 5.17
N LEU A 103 -0.52 -3.89 6.11
CA LEU A 103 -0.66 -3.51 7.52
C LEU A 103 0.63 -2.90 8.09
N PHE A 104 1.78 -3.46 7.72
CA PHE A 104 3.08 -2.92 8.13
C PHE A 104 3.31 -1.53 7.54
N ARG A 105 3.15 -1.37 6.22
CA ARG A 105 3.39 -0.10 5.53
C ARG A 105 2.44 0.99 6.02
N VAL A 106 1.17 0.66 6.26
CA VAL A 106 0.20 1.58 6.87
C VAL A 106 0.66 2.01 8.27
N ALA A 107 0.99 1.07 9.14
CA ALA A 107 1.43 1.39 10.50
C ALA A 107 2.71 2.26 10.49
N PHE A 108 3.65 1.96 9.60
CA PHE A 108 4.87 2.74 9.43
C PHE A 108 4.57 4.17 8.95
N ASN A 109 3.79 4.33 7.88
CA ASN A 109 3.51 5.65 7.30
C ASN A 109 2.64 6.53 8.21
N ARG A 110 1.69 5.93 8.94
CA ARG A 110 0.98 6.62 10.03
C ARG A 110 1.94 7.13 11.09
N GLY A 111 2.92 6.31 11.50
CA GLY A 111 3.96 6.71 12.44
C GLY A 111 4.75 7.92 11.97
N VAL A 112 5.17 7.92 10.70
CA VAL A 112 5.88 9.07 10.10
C VAL A 112 5.00 10.32 10.11
N LEU A 113 3.73 10.22 9.71
CA LEU A 113 2.82 11.36 9.70
C LEU A 113 2.59 11.93 11.11
N TYR A 114 2.38 11.07 12.11
CA TYR A 114 2.21 11.53 13.48
C TYR A 114 3.49 12.20 14.01
N TYR A 115 4.66 11.61 13.74
CA TYR A 115 5.94 12.19 14.12
C TYR A 115 6.10 13.59 13.51
N LEU A 116 5.76 13.74 12.23
CA LEU A 116 5.80 15.01 11.52
C LEU A 116 4.91 16.09 12.13
N ARG A 117 3.74 15.71 12.64
CA ARG A 117 2.80 16.59 13.33
C ARG A 117 3.18 16.86 14.79
N GLY A 118 4.30 16.32 15.29
CA GLY A 118 4.69 16.43 16.69
C GLY A 118 3.87 15.55 17.65
N HIS A 119 3.03 14.67 17.11
CA HIS A 119 2.19 13.73 17.84
C HIS A 119 3.02 12.48 18.20
N TYR A 120 4.02 12.67 19.05
CA TYR A 120 5.06 11.66 19.28
C TYR A 120 4.55 10.39 19.98
N ASP A 121 3.49 10.50 20.79
CA ASP A 121 2.85 9.35 21.44
C ASP A 121 2.14 8.45 20.41
N GLU A 122 1.38 9.03 19.48
CA GLU A 122 0.76 8.30 18.38
C GLU A 122 1.79 7.71 17.43
N ALA A 123 2.87 8.46 17.14
CA ALA A 123 3.98 7.97 16.35
C ALA A 123 4.61 6.72 16.97
N TYR A 124 4.93 6.77 18.27
CA TYR A 124 5.47 5.64 19.01
C TYR A 124 4.56 4.41 18.94
N ARG A 125 3.24 4.57 19.14
CA ARG A 125 2.28 3.46 19.05
C ARG A 125 2.22 2.86 17.64
N ALA A 126 2.28 3.70 16.62
CA ALA A 126 2.23 3.28 15.22
C ALA A 126 3.51 2.51 14.82
N PHE A 127 4.70 3.02 15.15
CA PHE A 127 5.96 2.29 14.90
C PHE A 127 6.06 1.00 15.73
N LYS A 128 5.54 1.00 16.96
CA LYS A 128 5.45 -0.23 17.77
C LYS A 128 4.57 -1.27 17.10
N ARG A 129 3.46 -0.86 16.49
CA ARG A 129 2.61 -1.77 15.69
C ARG A 129 3.35 -2.27 14.45
N ALA A 130 4.07 -1.41 13.73
CA ALA A 130 4.89 -1.83 12.59
C ALA A 130 5.91 -2.91 13.00
N LEU A 131 6.61 -2.74 14.13
CA LEU A 131 7.55 -3.74 14.64
C LEU A 131 6.91 -5.05 15.12
N LYS A 132 5.64 -5.02 15.56
CA LYS A 132 4.92 -6.27 15.83
C LYS A 132 4.68 -7.08 14.54
N LEU A 133 4.48 -6.39 13.42
CA LEU A 133 4.25 -7.01 12.11
C LEU A 133 5.57 -7.44 11.45
N ARG A 134 6.63 -6.64 11.63
CA ARG A 134 8.00 -6.93 11.16
C ARG A 134 9.05 -6.62 12.24
N PRO A 135 9.36 -7.58 13.12
CA PRO A 135 10.30 -7.37 14.22
C PRO A 135 11.73 -7.00 13.80
N GLY A 136 12.11 -7.31 12.57
CA GLY A 136 13.44 -7.06 12.00
C GLY A 136 13.62 -5.68 11.35
N ASP A 137 12.56 -4.89 11.15
CA ASP A 137 12.65 -3.65 10.38
C ASP A 137 13.46 -2.58 11.13
N VAL A 138 14.61 -2.20 10.57
CA VAL A 138 15.56 -1.28 11.20
C VAL A 138 15.01 0.13 11.25
N ASP A 139 14.37 0.60 10.18
CA ASP A 139 13.78 1.94 10.11
C ASP A 139 12.68 2.13 11.16
N ALA A 140 11.82 1.11 11.35
CA ALA A 140 10.77 1.15 12.35
C ALA A 140 11.34 1.16 13.78
N LYS A 141 12.48 0.50 14.03
CA LYS A 141 13.20 0.57 15.32
C LYS A 141 13.73 1.99 15.58
N ILE A 142 14.46 2.55 14.62
CA ILE A 142 15.02 3.91 14.71
C ILE A 142 13.90 4.91 14.98
N ASN A 143 12.83 4.89 14.18
CA ASN A 143 11.73 5.83 14.33
C ASN A 143 10.94 5.64 15.64
N LEU A 144 10.85 4.42 16.17
CA LEU A 144 10.28 4.15 17.49
C LEU A 144 11.12 4.80 18.60
N GLU A 145 12.44 4.63 18.54
CA GLU A 145 13.38 5.18 19.52
C GLU A 145 13.38 6.72 19.49
N GLU A 146 13.37 7.30 18.29
CA GLU A 146 13.22 8.75 18.12
C GLU A 146 11.91 9.26 18.70
N SER A 147 10.79 8.60 18.38
CA SER A 147 9.48 8.97 18.92
C SER A 147 9.46 8.89 20.45
N LEU A 148 10.05 7.85 21.03
CA LEU A 148 10.14 7.68 22.49
C LEU A 148 11.03 8.75 23.14
N SER A 149 12.15 9.10 22.51
CA SER A 149 13.02 10.19 22.94
C SER A 149 12.27 11.52 22.98
N ARG A 150 11.49 11.81 21.93
CA ARG A 150 10.64 13.01 21.86
C ARG A 150 9.57 13.03 22.96
N VAL A 151 8.83 11.94 23.18
CA VAL A 151 7.85 11.82 24.28
C VAL A 151 8.49 12.09 25.65
N ARG A 152 9.67 11.54 25.90
CA ARG A 152 10.40 11.80 27.16
C ARG A 152 10.79 13.26 27.28
N SER A 153 11.30 13.86 26.19
CA SER A 153 11.74 15.26 26.17
C SER A 153 10.58 16.25 26.35
N THR A 154 9.42 15.98 25.75
CA THR A 154 8.21 16.80 25.91
C THR A 154 7.64 16.63 27.31
N ALA A 155 7.64 15.42 27.88
CA ALA A 155 7.23 15.21 29.27
C ALA A 155 8.12 15.96 30.28
N THR A 156 9.43 16.02 30.05
CA THR A 156 10.35 16.83 30.87
C THR A 156 10.11 18.33 30.67
N ARG A 157 9.97 18.80 29.42
CA ARG A 157 9.65 20.21 29.13
C ARG A 157 8.30 20.63 29.70
N SER A 158 7.24 19.84 29.60
CA SER A 158 5.94 20.17 30.17
C SER A 158 5.96 20.25 31.70
N ARG A 159 6.96 19.64 32.36
CA ARG A 159 7.21 19.80 33.79
C ARG A 159 8.02 21.05 34.13
N GLU A 160 8.76 21.61 33.17
CA GLU A 160 9.66 22.75 33.34
C GLU A 160 9.14 24.07 32.70
N SER A 161 8.28 23.99 31.69
CA SER A 161 7.59 25.12 31.05
C SER A 161 6.31 24.65 30.36
N GLU A 162 5.16 25.19 30.75
CA GLU A 162 3.91 25.03 30.01
C GLU A 162 3.97 25.82 28.69
N GLY A 163 3.83 25.13 27.55
CA GLY A 163 3.36 25.73 26.30
C GLY A 163 4.38 25.88 25.18
N ALA A 164 4.65 24.81 24.44
CA ALA A 164 4.85 24.86 22.99
C ALA A 164 4.79 23.44 22.41
N ALA A 165 3.76 23.16 21.61
CA ALA A 165 3.77 21.98 20.75
C ALA A 165 4.93 22.13 19.77
N ALA A 166 5.89 21.19 19.80
CA ALA A 166 7.02 21.19 18.89
C ALA A 166 6.54 20.75 17.50
N GLU A 167 6.03 21.69 16.72
CA GLU A 167 5.85 21.51 15.28
C GLU A 167 7.22 21.40 14.62
N ASN A 168 7.45 20.31 13.89
CA ASN A 168 8.65 20.20 13.07
C ASN A 168 8.60 21.26 11.96
N GLY A 169 9.74 21.92 11.72
CA GLY A 169 9.85 22.95 10.71
C GLY A 169 9.48 22.44 9.30
N PRO A 170 9.07 23.34 8.38
CA PRO A 170 8.69 22.96 7.02
C PRO A 170 9.79 22.19 6.26
N GLU A 171 11.07 22.43 6.57
CA GLU A 171 12.19 21.69 5.97
C GLU A 171 12.26 20.22 6.41
N ASP A 172 12.07 19.95 7.70
CA ASP A 172 12.07 18.57 8.25
C ASP A 172 10.86 17.79 7.72
N ARG A 173 9.73 18.47 7.56
CA ARG A 173 8.55 17.91 6.91
C ARG A 173 8.84 17.46 5.49
N GLN A 174 9.45 18.33 4.68
CA GLN A 174 9.75 18.00 3.28
C GLN A 174 10.73 16.82 3.17
N ARG A 175 11.77 16.79 4.00
CA ARG A 175 12.77 15.69 3.99
C ARG A 175 12.13 14.32 4.26
N LEU A 176 11.24 14.24 5.23
CA LEU A 176 10.58 12.99 5.59
C LEU A 176 9.50 12.58 4.58
N LEU A 177 8.78 13.53 3.97
CA LEU A 177 7.90 13.26 2.83
C LEU A 177 8.68 12.66 1.66
N ASP A 178 9.87 13.21 1.37
CA ASP A 178 10.75 12.68 0.34
C ASP A 178 11.30 11.30 0.69
N TYR A 179 11.60 11.04 1.97
CA TYR A 179 12.00 9.71 2.45
C TYR A 179 10.91 8.67 2.20
N VAL A 180 9.67 8.92 2.65
CA VAL A 180 8.55 7.99 2.41
C VAL A 180 8.34 7.80 0.92
N ARG A 181 8.34 8.88 0.13
CA ARG A 181 8.21 8.78 -1.33
C ARG A 181 9.26 7.85 -1.95
N ARG A 182 10.53 7.96 -1.55
CA ARG A 182 11.61 7.09 -2.07
C ARG A 182 11.39 5.64 -1.65
N LYS A 183 11.04 5.40 -0.38
CA LYS A 183 10.76 4.07 0.14
C LYS A 183 9.61 3.40 -0.61
N GLU A 184 8.53 4.15 -0.84
CA GLU A 184 7.34 3.63 -1.51
C GLU A 184 7.49 3.54 -3.03
N ALA A 185 8.23 4.44 -3.68
CA ALA A 185 8.52 4.35 -5.11
C ALA A 185 9.40 3.12 -5.45
N GLY A 186 10.27 2.69 -4.54
CA GLY A 186 11.10 1.49 -4.70
C GLY A 186 10.33 0.18 -4.49
N ALA A 187 9.36 0.16 -3.57
CA ALA A 187 8.58 -1.02 -3.23
C ALA A 187 7.74 -1.58 -4.40
N TRP A 188 7.38 -0.74 -5.37
CA TRP A 188 6.61 -1.14 -6.55
C TRP A 188 7.47 -1.73 -7.67
N LYS A 189 8.76 -1.39 -7.75
CA LYS A 189 9.68 -1.98 -8.73
C LYS A 189 10.15 -3.37 -8.34
N SER A 190 10.24 -3.67 -7.03
CA SER A 190 10.80 -4.93 -6.54
C SER A 190 9.83 -6.11 -6.55
N LYS A 191 8.51 -5.88 -6.61
CA LYS A 191 7.53 -6.98 -6.70
C LYS A 191 7.53 -7.66 -8.08
N GLU A 192 8.14 -7.07 -9.10
CA GLU A 192 8.35 -7.67 -10.43
C GLU A 192 9.57 -8.61 -10.48
N THR A 193 10.52 -8.49 -9.54
CA THR A 193 11.79 -9.23 -9.54
C THR A 193 11.93 -10.26 -8.43
N LEU A 194 10.88 -10.59 -7.68
CA LEU A 194 10.92 -11.72 -6.72
C LEU A 194 10.74 -13.06 -7.44
N GLY A 195 11.71 -13.36 -8.30
CA GLY A 195 11.91 -14.63 -8.99
C GLY A 195 13.38 -15.00 -9.17
N GLU A 196 14.32 -14.15 -8.75
CA GLU A 196 15.74 -14.48 -8.75
C GLU A 196 16.30 -14.35 -7.33
N PRO A 197 16.87 -15.43 -6.75
CA PRO A 197 17.64 -15.29 -5.53
C PRO A 197 18.85 -14.43 -5.86
N ASP A 198 18.98 -13.31 -5.15
CA ASP A 198 20.11 -12.40 -5.22
C ASP A 198 21.38 -13.19 -4.83
N ALA A 199 22.01 -13.76 -5.84
CA ALA A 199 23.28 -14.45 -5.74
C ALA A 199 24.35 -13.42 -6.09
N ALA A 200 25.23 -13.22 -5.12
CA ALA A 200 26.47 -12.45 -5.19
C ALA A 200 26.28 -10.92 -5.18
N ASP A 201 26.53 -10.35 -4.02
CA ASP A 201 27.78 -9.61 -3.86
C ASP A 201 28.37 -9.84 -2.46
N TRP A 202 29.69 -9.96 -2.46
CA TRP A 202 30.65 -10.37 -1.42
C TRP A 202 30.81 -9.34 -0.31
#